data_AF-A0A848SZN8-F1
#
_entry.id   AF-A0A848SZN8-F1
#
_cell.length_a   1.000
_cell.length_b   1.000
_cell.length_c   1.000
_cell.angle_alpha   90.00
_cell.angle_beta   90.00
_cell.angle_gamma   90.00
#
_symmetry.space_group_name_H-M   'P 1'
#
loop_
_entity.id
_entity.type
_entity.pdbx_description
1 polymer ?
#
loop_
_entity_poly.entity_id
_entity_poly.type
_entity_poly.pdbx_seq_one_letter_code
_entity_poly.pdbx_strand_id
1 'polypeptide(L)'
;MAKVISISDKIKPKIKFEKARKGKKPIVSDESQLGLFNDDIKVVDILAIKRPFEIALSLEDSEPDKAIEYYTKAVEAGNFPADAFCNMGILYYNRNESERAIDCFKEALKVNPSHFEAHFNIANLYFDMGNYEPAKVHYEIASGLQPDFPNTYYNLGLLLAMDNDIP
;
A
#
# COMPACT_ATOMS: atom_id res chain seq x y z
N MET A 1 48.03 -64.22 24.96
CA MET A 1 48.30 -63.59 26.27
C MET A 1 49.18 -62.37 26.05
N ALA A 2 48.68 -61.16 26.29
CA ALA A 2 49.48 -59.93 26.23
C ALA A 2 49.12 -59.01 27.40
N LYS A 3 50.17 -58.52 28.07
CA LYS A 3 50.20 -57.85 29.39
C LYS A 3 49.51 -56.50 29.38
N VAL A 4 48.72 -56.24 30.43
CA VAL A 4 48.23 -54.90 30.79
C VAL A 4 49.39 -54.08 31.37
N ILE A 5 49.64 -52.90 30.81
CA ILE A 5 50.60 -51.93 31.35
C ILE A 5 49.82 -50.94 32.22
N SER A 6 50.17 -50.89 33.50
CA SER A 6 49.69 -49.91 34.47
C SER A 6 50.26 -48.52 34.15
N ILE A 7 49.40 -47.51 34.02
CA ILE A 7 49.81 -46.12 33.87
C ILE A 7 49.69 -45.44 35.23
N SER A 8 50.86 -45.04 35.74
CA SER A 8 51.09 -44.35 37.00
C SER A 8 50.59 -42.89 37.00
N ASP A 9 50.23 -42.44 38.19
CA ASP A 9 49.62 -41.19 38.62
C ASP A 9 50.07 -39.85 37.99
N LYS A 10 49.03 -39.03 37.72
CA LYS A 10 48.89 -37.59 38.01
C LYS A 10 50.01 -36.63 37.59
N ILE A 11 49.82 -36.01 36.43
CA ILE A 11 50.38 -34.69 36.13
C ILE A 11 49.24 -33.66 36.24
N LYS A 12 49.21 -32.89 37.34
CA LYS A 12 48.33 -31.70 37.42
C LYS A 12 48.98 -30.56 36.63
N PRO A 13 48.33 -29.97 35.62
CA PRO A 13 48.91 -28.85 34.90
C PRO A 13 48.92 -27.60 35.80
N LYS A 14 50.09 -26.98 35.97
CA LYS A 14 50.22 -25.65 36.59
C LYS A 14 49.83 -24.58 35.55
N ILE A 15 48.53 -24.36 35.39
CA ILE A 15 48.03 -23.24 34.57
C ILE A 15 48.10 -21.98 35.44
N LYS A 16 49.00 -21.05 35.10
CA LYS A 16 48.98 -19.68 35.62
C LYS A 16 48.26 -18.79 34.61
N PHE A 17 47.25 -18.07 35.06
CA PHE A 17 46.57 -17.05 34.25
C PHE A 17 47.31 -15.72 34.39
N GLU A 18 47.86 -15.20 33.30
CA GLU A 18 48.29 -13.80 33.23
C GLU A 18 47.09 -12.90 32.87
N LYS A 19 47.04 -11.69 33.43
CA LYS A 19 45.99 -10.72 33.10
C LYS A 19 46.14 -10.31 31.62
N ALA A 20 45.06 -10.46 30.85
CA ALA A 20 45.00 -10.01 29.47
C ALA A 20 45.34 -8.52 29.38
N ARG A 21 46.39 -8.17 28.62
CA ARG A 21 46.64 -6.77 28.25
C ARG A 21 45.49 -6.32 27.36
N LYS A 22 44.91 -5.15 27.62
CA LYS A 22 43.94 -4.51 26.71
C LYS A 22 44.66 -4.19 25.38
N GLY A 23 44.67 -5.14 24.45
CA GLY A 23 44.96 -4.85 23.06
C GLY A 23 43.89 -3.89 22.54
N LYS A 24 44.27 -2.91 21.71
CA LYS A 24 43.30 -2.13 20.94
C LYS A 24 42.37 -3.14 20.25
N LYS A 25 41.05 -2.95 20.34
CA LYS A 25 40.10 -3.74 19.56
C LYS A 25 40.62 -3.76 18.12
N PRO A 26 40.67 -4.93 17.45
CA PRO A 26 40.93 -4.93 16.03
C PRO A 26 39.91 -3.98 15.41
N ILE A 27 40.40 -3.00 14.65
CA ILE A 27 39.54 -2.23 13.78
C ILE A 27 38.88 -3.30 12.92
N VAL A 28 37.57 -3.48 13.10
CA VAL A 28 36.79 -4.38 12.25
C VAL A 28 36.99 -3.80 10.85
N SER A 29 37.84 -4.48 10.08
CA SER A 29 38.05 -4.18 8.69
C SER A 29 36.70 -4.36 8.02
N ASP A 30 36.14 -3.24 7.60
CA ASP A 30 35.42 -3.09 6.35
C ASP A 30 34.51 -4.30 6.03
N GLU A 31 33.20 -4.16 6.31
CA GLU A 31 32.18 -5.15 5.95
C GLU A 31 32.12 -5.41 4.42
N SER A 32 32.93 -4.70 3.62
CA SER A 32 33.22 -4.95 2.22
C SER A 32 34.24 -6.09 1.99
N GLN A 33 34.16 -7.22 2.70
CA GLN A 33 35.14 -8.33 2.61
C GLN A 33 35.32 -8.99 1.21
N LEU A 34 34.69 -8.47 0.16
CA LEU A 34 34.94 -8.87 -1.23
C LEU A 34 35.54 -7.76 -2.11
N GLY A 35 35.77 -6.55 -1.60
CA GLY A 35 36.28 -5.43 -2.43
C GLY A 35 35.42 -5.14 -3.67
N LEU A 36 34.16 -5.62 -3.68
CA LEU A 36 33.23 -5.52 -4.80
C LEU A 36 32.60 -4.13 -4.93
N PHE A 37 32.87 -3.26 -3.95
CA PHE A 37 32.22 -1.97 -3.76
C PHE A 37 33.28 -0.88 -3.63
N ASN A 38 34.11 -0.73 -4.66
CA ASN A 38 34.99 0.43 -4.84
C ASN A 38 34.31 1.37 -5.83
N ASP A 39 33.66 2.40 -5.28
CA ASP A 39 33.25 3.69 -5.86
C ASP A 39 31.90 4.11 -5.25
N ASP A 40 31.73 5.41 -4.99
CA ASP A 40 30.60 6.10 -4.36
C ASP A 40 29.21 5.42 -4.52
N ILE A 41 28.93 4.43 -3.68
CA ILE A 41 27.61 3.81 -3.64
C ILE A 41 26.67 4.78 -2.95
N LYS A 42 25.83 5.46 -3.75
CA LYS A 42 24.61 6.04 -3.22
C LYS A 42 23.73 4.89 -2.75
N VAL A 43 23.66 4.72 -1.43
CA VAL A 43 22.58 3.96 -0.80
C VAL A 43 21.30 4.76 -1.09
N VAL A 44 20.62 4.38 -2.16
CA VAL A 44 19.31 4.92 -2.49
C VAL A 44 18.35 4.26 -1.52
N ASP A 45 17.79 5.05 -0.60
CA ASP A 45 16.69 4.58 0.23
C ASP A 45 15.46 4.38 -0.67
N ILE A 46 15.33 3.15 -1.15
CA ILE A 46 14.21 2.72 -2.00
C ILE A 46 12.86 2.86 -1.28
N LEU A 47 12.83 2.96 0.07
CA LEU A 47 11.64 3.23 0.86
C LEU A 47 11.32 4.74 0.93
N ALA A 48 12.31 5.60 0.71
CA ALA A 48 12.13 7.06 0.71
C ALA A 48 11.70 7.63 -0.66
N ILE A 49 11.79 6.85 -1.75
CA ILE A 49 11.30 7.27 -3.06
C ILE A 49 9.78 7.15 -3.06
N LYS A 50 9.10 8.25 -2.70
CA LYS A 50 7.64 8.31 -2.84
C LYS A 50 7.26 8.20 -4.30
N ARG A 51 6.46 7.18 -4.64
CA ARG A 51 5.87 7.02 -5.98
C ARG A 51 4.81 8.10 -6.21
N PRO A 52 4.48 8.44 -7.46
CA PRO A 52 3.48 9.47 -7.75
C PRO A 52 2.15 9.27 -6.99
N PHE A 53 1.68 8.02 -6.86
CA PHE A 53 0.47 7.71 -6.11
C PHE A 53 0.58 8.07 -4.62
N GLU A 54 1.70 7.73 -3.98
CA GLU A 54 1.94 8.03 -2.55
C GLU A 54 2.11 9.53 -2.30
N ILE A 55 2.69 10.26 -3.27
CA ILE A 55 2.75 11.71 -3.22
C ILE A 55 1.33 12.28 -3.30
N ALA A 56 0.51 11.81 -4.24
CA ALA A 56 -0.87 12.24 -4.41
C ALA A 56 -1.70 12.04 -3.13
N LEU A 57 -1.66 10.85 -2.53
CA LEU A 57 -2.33 10.54 -1.25
C LEU A 57 -1.95 11.54 -0.14
N SER A 58 -0.68 11.94 -0.07
CA SER A 58 -0.24 12.90 0.96
C SER A 58 -0.71 14.34 0.73
N LEU A 59 -1.24 14.64 -0.45
CA LEU A 59 -1.66 15.99 -0.86
C LEU A 59 -3.18 16.15 -0.93
N GLU A 60 -3.97 15.08 -0.81
CA GLU A 60 -5.43 15.12 -1.05
C GLU A 60 -6.15 16.17 -0.20
N ASP A 61 -5.80 16.26 1.08
CA ASP A 61 -6.44 17.17 2.02
C ASP A 61 -5.90 18.61 1.94
N SER A 62 -4.62 18.79 1.57
CA SER A 62 -3.94 20.10 1.63
C SER A 62 -3.86 20.80 0.28
N GLU A 63 -3.58 20.07 -0.80
CA GLU A 63 -3.31 20.60 -2.13
C GLU A 63 -3.96 19.71 -3.21
N PRO A 64 -5.31 19.68 -3.28
CA PRO A 64 -6.03 18.72 -4.12
C PRO A 64 -5.75 18.85 -5.62
N ASP A 65 -5.40 20.04 -6.11
CA ASP A 65 -4.98 20.21 -7.51
C ASP A 65 -3.66 19.49 -7.82
N LYS A 66 -2.70 19.56 -6.89
CA LYS A 66 -1.44 18.84 -7.01
C LYS A 66 -1.66 17.34 -6.84
N ALA A 67 -2.57 16.93 -5.96
CA ALA A 67 -2.93 15.52 -5.81
C ALA A 67 -3.43 14.95 -7.14
N ILE A 68 -4.34 15.66 -7.84
CA ILE A 68 -4.82 15.28 -9.18
C ILE A 68 -3.67 15.17 -10.19
N GLU A 69 -2.73 16.12 -10.19
CA GLU A 69 -1.56 16.07 -11.08
C GLU A 69 -0.70 14.82 -10.82
N TYR A 70 -0.46 14.48 -9.55
CA TYR A 70 0.30 13.30 -9.18
C TYR A 70 -0.44 11.99 -9.41
N TYR A 71 -1.77 11.95 -9.26
CA TYR A 71 -2.58 10.82 -9.67
C TYR A 71 -2.53 10.59 -11.17
N THR A 72 -2.55 11.66 -11.97
CA THR A 72 -2.36 11.57 -13.42
C THR A 72 -1.01 10.92 -13.75
N LYS A 73 0.07 11.37 -13.10
CA LYS A 73 1.41 10.75 -13.24
C LYS A 73 1.43 9.30 -12.77
N ALA A 74 0.67 8.95 -11.75
CA ALA A 74 0.56 7.59 -11.24
C ALA A 74 -0.09 6.67 -12.27
N VAL A 75 -1.19 7.12 -12.91
CA VAL A 75 -1.86 6.43 -14.01
C VAL A 75 -0.90 6.21 -15.17
N GLU A 76 -0.20 7.25 -15.64
CA GLU A 76 0.78 7.16 -16.73
C GLU A 76 1.92 6.18 -16.43
N ALA A 77 2.33 6.10 -15.16
CA ALA A 77 3.36 5.16 -14.71
C ALA A 77 2.84 3.75 -14.43
N GLY A 78 1.54 3.49 -14.56
CA GLY A 78 0.91 2.21 -14.21
C GLY A 78 0.94 1.90 -12.71
N ASN A 79 1.08 2.91 -11.86
CA ASN A 79 1.17 2.78 -10.41
C ASN A 79 -0.22 2.98 -9.78
N PHE A 80 -0.91 1.88 -9.46
CA PHE A 80 -2.28 1.87 -8.93
C PHE A 80 -3.27 2.69 -9.77
N PRO A 81 -3.38 2.45 -11.10
CA PRO A 81 -4.17 3.29 -12.00
C PRO A 81 -5.66 3.34 -11.64
N ALA A 82 -6.25 2.21 -11.20
CA ALA A 82 -7.67 2.18 -10.84
C ALA A 82 -7.96 3.00 -9.57
N ASP A 83 -7.14 2.83 -8.54
CA ASP A 83 -7.22 3.61 -7.30
C ASP A 83 -6.98 5.10 -7.56
N ALA A 84 -6.02 5.44 -8.42
CA ALA A 84 -5.71 6.82 -8.79
C ALA A 84 -6.90 7.50 -9.48
N PHE A 85 -7.55 6.81 -10.42
CA PHE A 85 -8.77 7.31 -11.03
C PHE A 85 -9.92 7.42 -10.02
N CYS A 86 -10.08 6.45 -9.11
CA CYS A 86 -11.10 6.52 -8.06
C CYS A 86 -10.90 7.74 -7.16
N ASN A 87 -9.67 7.99 -6.70
CA ASN A 87 -9.35 9.12 -5.84
C ASN A 87 -9.49 10.47 -6.56
N MET A 88 -9.09 10.56 -7.83
CA MET A 88 -9.40 11.73 -8.67
C MET A 88 -10.91 11.98 -8.75
N GLY A 89 -11.72 10.92 -8.91
CA GLY A 89 -13.17 11.02 -8.94
C GLY A 89 -13.76 11.60 -7.65
N ILE A 90 -13.26 11.15 -6.49
CA ILE A 90 -13.64 11.69 -5.18
C ILE A 90 -13.27 13.18 -5.07
N LEU A 91 -12.06 13.56 -5.51
CA LEU A 91 -11.62 14.96 -5.48
C LEU A 91 -12.49 15.87 -6.38
N TYR A 92 -12.88 15.40 -7.57
CA TYR A 92 -13.82 16.14 -8.43
C TYR A 92 -15.23 16.21 -7.85
N TYR A 93 -15.71 15.13 -7.24
CA TYR A 93 -17.00 15.12 -6.56
C TYR A 93 -17.05 16.15 -5.42
N ASN A 94 -16.01 16.23 -4.59
CA ASN A 94 -15.90 17.22 -3.52
C ASN A 94 -15.88 18.68 -4.03
N ARG A 95 -15.58 18.89 -5.31
CA ARG A 95 -15.62 20.19 -6.00
C ARG A 95 -16.94 20.47 -6.71
N ASN A 96 -17.93 19.57 -6.59
CA ASN A 96 -19.18 19.60 -7.35
C ASN A 96 -18.96 19.49 -8.88
N GLU A 97 -17.84 18.90 -9.32
CA GLU A 97 -17.54 18.64 -10.74
C GLU A 97 -18.01 17.22 -11.12
N SER A 98 -19.32 16.99 -11.02
CA SER A 98 -19.88 15.65 -11.02
C SER A 98 -19.69 14.87 -12.33
N GLU A 99 -19.68 15.53 -13.49
CA GLU A 99 -19.39 14.87 -14.78
C GLU A 99 -17.97 14.30 -14.81
N ARG A 100 -16.97 15.08 -14.36
CA ARG A 100 -15.58 14.63 -14.31
C ARG A 100 -15.39 13.51 -13.28
N ALA A 101 -16.11 13.56 -12.18
CA ALA A 101 -16.10 12.49 -11.19
C ALA A 101 -16.63 11.18 -11.78
N ILE A 102 -17.77 11.21 -12.50
CA ILE A 102 -18.30 10.05 -13.23
C ILE A 102 -17.28 9.49 -14.22
N ASP A 103 -16.64 10.35 -15.01
CA ASP A 103 -15.65 9.91 -15.99
C ASP A 103 -14.46 9.23 -15.30
N CYS A 104 -13.97 9.78 -14.20
CA CYS A 104 -12.90 9.17 -13.41
C CYS A 104 -13.31 7.81 -12.85
N PHE A 105 -14.49 7.67 -12.25
CA PHE A 105 -14.96 6.37 -11.76
C PHE A 105 -15.14 5.36 -12.90
N LYS A 106 -15.60 5.79 -14.07
CA LYS A 106 -15.68 4.91 -15.26
C LYS A 106 -14.31 4.46 -15.74
N GLU A 107 -13.31 5.34 -15.76
CA GLU A 107 -11.93 4.95 -16.08
C GLU A 107 -11.36 3.96 -15.03
N ALA A 108 -11.62 4.19 -13.74
CA ALA A 108 -11.26 3.23 -12.70
C ALA A 108 -11.87 1.84 -12.96
N LEU A 109 -13.15 1.79 -13.34
CA LEU A 109 -13.87 0.56 -13.66
C LEU A 109 -13.44 -0.09 -14.99
N LYS A 110 -12.93 0.68 -15.96
CA LYS A 110 -12.30 0.11 -17.16
C LYS A 110 -10.99 -0.60 -16.83
N VAL A 111 -10.22 -0.06 -15.89
CA VAL A 111 -8.96 -0.64 -15.43
C VAL A 111 -9.21 -1.85 -14.53
N ASN A 112 -10.13 -1.73 -13.56
CA ASN A 112 -10.53 -2.79 -12.66
C ASN A 112 -12.07 -2.86 -12.56
N PRO A 113 -12.73 -3.75 -13.33
CA PRO A 113 -14.18 -3.92 -13.30
C PRO A 113 -14.77 -4.40 -11.96
N SER A 114 -13.92 -4.81 -11.02
CA SER A 114 -14.34 -5.28 -9.68
C SER A 114 -13.88 -4.32 -8.58
N HIS A 115 -13.57 -3.06 -8.92
CA HIS A 115 -13.18 -2.06 -7.93
C HIS A 115 -14.40 -1.61 -7.11
N PHE A 116 -14.42 -2.04 -5.85
CA PHE A 116 -15.54 -1.80 -4.95
C PHE A 116 -15.84 -0.31 -4.76
N GLU A 117 -14.85 0.48 -4.38
CA GLU A 117 -14.99 1.91 -4.07
C GLU A 117 -15.44 2.72 -5.28
N ALA A 118 -14.97 2.38 -6.49
CA ALA A 118 -15.42 3.04 -7.71
C ALA A 118 -16.91 2.78 -7.98
N HIS A 119 -17.38 1.53 -7.80
CA HIS A 119 -18.80 1.20 -7.88
C HIS A 119 -19.63 1.89 -6.80
N PHE A 120 -19.17 1.89 -5.56
CA PHE A 120 -19.87 2.52 -4.45
C PHE A 120 -19.97 4.04 -4.64
N ASN A 121 -18.89 4.71 -5.03
CA ASN A 121 -18.87 6.16 -5.21
C ASN A 121 -19.62 6.63 -6.46
N ILE A 122 -19.54 5.91 -7.58
CA ILE A 122 -20.34 6.26 -8.76
C ILE A 122 -21.84 6.05 -8.50
N ALA A 123 -22.20 5.05 -7.69
CA ALA A 123 -23.59 4.84 -7.26
C ALA A 123 -24.09 5.99 -6.38
N ASN A 124 -23.30 6.43 -5.39
CA ASN A 124 -23.60 7.60 -4.57
C ASN A 124 -23.83 8.84 -5.46
N LEU A 125 -22.95 9.04 -6.43
CA LEU A 125 -23.03 10.18 -7.33
C LEU A 125 -24.27 10.14 -8.24
N TYR A 126 -24.61 8.98 -8.78
CA TYR A 126 -25.85 8.82 -9.54
C TYR A 126 -27.10 9.02 -8.67
N PHE A 127 -27.08 8.53 -7.43
CA PHE A 127 -28.15 8.73 -6.46
C PHE A 127 -28.36 10.23 -6.15
N ASP A 128 -27.27 10.97 -5.89
CA ASP A 128 -27.33 12.41 -5.64
C ASP A 128 -27.88 13.22 -6.83
N MET A 129 -27.68 12.73 -8.06
CA MET A 129 -28.25 13.31 -9.27
C MET A 129 -29.72 12.93 -9.52
N GLY A 130 -30.32 12.06 -8.69
CA GLY A 130 -31.66 11.50 -8.92
C GLY A 130 -31.71 10.43 -10.01
N ASN A 131 -30.56 9.93 -10.46
CA ASN A 131 -30.47 8.87 -11.46
C ASN A 131 -30.47 7.50 -10.75
N TYR A 132 -31.64 7.06 -10.27
CA TYR A 132 -31.74 5.89 -9.40
C TYR A 132 -31.45 4.56 -10.09
N GLU A 133 -31.85 4.38 -11.35
CA GLU A 133 -31.57 3.15 -12.11
C GLU A 133 -30.07 2.82 -12.21
N PRO A 134 -29.19 3.71 -12.71
CA PRO A 134 -27.75 3.42 -12.74
C PRO A 134 -27.13 3.34 -11.34
N ALA A 135 -27.64 4.09 -10.36
CA ALA A 135 -27.17 3.97 -8.98
C ALA A 135 -27.46 2.58 -8.40
N LYS A 136 -28.66 2.03 -8.63
CA LYS A 136 -29.06 0.70 -8.17
C LYS A 136 -28.15 -0.38 -8.72
N VAL A 137 -27.89 -0.36 -10.03
CA VAL A 137 -26.99 -1.32 -10.69
C VAL A 137 -25.61 -1.33 -10.01
N HIS A 138 -25.03 -0.16 -9.76
CA HIS A 138 -23.72 -0.07 -9.15
C HIS A 138 -23.69 -0.43 -7.66
N TYR A 139 -24.73 -0.10 -6.89
CA TYR A 139 -24.85 -0.58 -5.51
C TYR A 139 -25.02 -2.09 -5.42
N GLU A 140 -25.80 -2.71 -6.31
CA GLU A 140 -25.97 -4.17 -6.35
C GLU A 140 -24.62 -4.84 -6.64
N ILE A 141 -23.84 -4.33 -7.59
CA ILE A 141 -22.48 -4.82 -7.86
C ILE A 141 -21.58 -4.64 -6.63
N ALA A 142 -21.56 -3.43 -6.03
CA ALA A 142 -20.77 -3.15 -4.83
C ALA A 142 -21.13 -4.10 -3.67
N SER A 143 -22.42 -4.42 -3.48
CA SER A 143 -22.89 -5.34 -2.44
C SER A 143 -22.44 -6.78 -2.67
N GLY A 144 -22.27 -7.19 -3.93
CA GLY A 144 -21.70 -8.50 -4.28
C GLY A 144 -20.19 -8.56 -4.07
N LEU A 145 -19.48 -7.44 -4.26
CA LEU A 145 -18.03 -7.34 -4.07
C LEU A 145 -17.62 -7.30 -2.59
N GLN A 146 -18.33 -6.54 -1.76
CA GLN A 146 -18.12 -6.47 -0.31
C GLN A 146 -19.46 -6.64 0.44
N PRO A 147 -19.91 -7.89 0.64
CA PRO A 147 -21.18 -8.18 1.31
C PRO A 147 -21.18 -7.88 2.81
N ASP A 148 -20.02 -7.58 3.39
CA ASP A 148 -19.86 -7.19 4.79
C ASP A 148 -19.80 -5.67 4.99
N PHE A 149 -19.86 -4.86 3.93
CA PHE A 149 -19.86 -3.40 4.02
C PHE A 149 -21.28 -2.84 4.21
N PRO A 150 -21.67 -2.42 5.43
CA PRO A 150 -23.07 -2.11 5.74
C PRO A 150 -23.62 -0.89 5.00
N ASN A 151 -22.75 0.06 4.65
CA ASN A 151 -23.17 1.30 4.01
C ASN A 151 -23.73 1.06 2.61
N THR A 152 -23.31 0.00 1.91
CA THR A 152 -23.89 -0.36 0.61
C THR A 152 -25.37 -0.72 0.75
N TYR A 153 -25.72 -1.54 1.76
CA TYR A 153 -27.11 -1.91 2.01
C TYR A 153 -27.95 -0.74 2.54
N TYR A 154 -27.34 0.10 3.38
CA TYR A 154 -27.99 1.33 3.83
C TYR A 154 -28.34 2.24 2.64
N ASN A 155 -27.38 2.52 1.76
CA ASN A 155 -27.59 3.36 0.59
C ASN A 155 -28.53 2.73 -0.44
N LEU A 156 -28.49 1.41 -0.63
CA LEU A 156 -29.45 0.71 -1.49
C LEU A 156 -30.86 0.78 -0.90
N GLY A 157 -31.01 0.65 0.42
CA GLY A 157 -32.30 0.83 1.09
C GLY A 157 -32.84 2.26 0.95
N LEU A 158 -31.98 3.27 1.10
CA LEU A 158 -32.33 4.67 0.82
C LEU A 158 -32.72 4.87 -0.64
N LEU A 159 -31.97 4.28 -1.57
CA LEU A 159 -32.28 4.32 -3.00
C LEU A 159 -33.65 3.77 -3.28
N LEU A 160 -33.94 2.55 -2.84
CA LEU A 160 -35.26 1.94 -3.02
C LEU A 160 -36.34 2.81 -2.37
N ALA A 161 -36.06 3.41 -1.21
CA ALA A 161 -36.98 4.33 -0.54
C ALA A 161 -37.31 5.59 -1.37
N MET A 162 -36.37 6.07 -2.18
CA MET A 162 -36.48 7.27 -3.03
C MET A 162 -36.97 6.98 -4.44
N ASP A 163 -36.61 5.81 -4.98
CA ASP A 163 -37.06 5.27 -6.27
C ASP A 163 -38.56 4.88 -6.22
N ASN A 164 -39.06 4.62 -5.02
CA ASN A 164 -40.45 4.33 -4.71
C ASN A 164 -41.50 5.25 -5.39
N ASP A 165 -42.46 4.79 -6.19
CA ASP A 165 -42.87 3.44 -6.60
C ASP A 165 -42.69 2.29 -5.58
N ILE A 166 -43.24 2.48 -4.36
CA ILE A 166 -43.73 1.33 -3.57
C ILE A 166 -45.06 0.92 -4.22
N PRO A 167 -45.26 -0.33 -4.65
CA PRO A 167 -46.61 -0.83 -4.92
C PRO A 167 -47.46 -0.94 -3.65
#